data_AF-A0A5N6SDV0-F1
#
_entry.id   AF-A0A5N6SDV0-F1
#
_cell.length_a   1.000
_cell.length_b   1.000
_cell.length_c   1.000
_cell.angle_alpha   90.00
_cell.angle_beta   90.00
_cell.angle_gamma   90.00
#
_symmetry.space_group_name_H-M   'P 1'
#
loop_
_entity.id
_entity.type
_entity.pdbx_description
1 polymer ?
#
loop_
_entity_poly.entity_id
_entity_poly.type
_entity_poly.pdbx_seq_one_letter_code
_entity_poly.pdbx_strand_id
1 'polypeptide(L)'
;MPIGVAIIGSGNFAREEHLPGVQASDAFDLKAIYSRSLTSAQTLATGVSGIDLYSEDAGSGKSYDDLLSRSDITAVIIALPILAQPEFIRKALTAGKHVLSEKPIAKDLSAAQNLINLHNSRIVSSKTVWAVAENWRYMSKFVRAAEEVRRLGGVKNFRVVMRSMIKPGSKYHKTEWRRKPEYQGGFVLDGGVHVVAALRLVLGQSDGLAMVAAHSSLRQEHLAPVDTVDALVKTRSGATGVLSVSYGSEINDSVFEFTCADGVVTLDFDRLTLSEALAPDCTGRPTSARNFEIEFDPSRQLERQRPYETDKMVLAKKHVPIVKKRTKTFKRHQSDRFKCVPESWRKPKGIDSRVRRRFKSNIPMPSIGYGSNKKTKHMMPSGHKAFLVQNPKDVELLLMHNRTYAAEIGHAVSSRKRVEIIAKAKALGVKVTNPKGRVTTEA
;
A
#
# COMPACT_ATOMS: atom_id res chain seq x y z
N MET A 1 -5.73 -18.46 13.02
CA MET A 1 -6.49 -18.03 14.21
C MET A 1 -6.52 -16.51 14.20
N PRO A 2 -7.65 -15.88 14.53
CA PRO A 2 -7.72 -14.44 14.67
C PRO A 2 -6.79 -13.96 15.80
N ILE A 3 -6.30 -12.74 15.69
CA ILE A 3 -5.43 -12.12 16.69
C ILE A 3 -6.33 -11.60 17.81
N GLY A 4 -6.11 -12.05 19.04
CA GLY A 4 -6.80 -11.51 20.21
C GLY A 4 -6.37 -10.07 20.48
N VAL A 5 -7.32 -9.14 20.48
CA VAL A 5 -7.07 -7.71 20.64
C VAL A 5 -7.85 -7.10 21.79
N ALA A 6 -7.32 -6.02 22.36
CA ALA A 6 -8.05 -5.18 23.30
C ALA A 6 -8.03 -3.71 22.88
N ILE A 7 -9.13 -3.00 23.12
CA ILE A 7 -9.25 -1.56 22.88
C ILE A 7 -9.02 -0.81 24.19
N ILE A 8 -8.08 0.12 24.20
CA ILE A 8 -7.67 0.91 25.36
C ILE A 8 -8.13 2.35 25.13
N GLY A 9 -9.20 2.73 25.82
CA GLY A 9 -9.89 4.02 25.68
C GLY A 9 -11.27 3.89 25.04
N SER A 10 -12.24 4.61 25.62
CA SER A 10 -13.65 4.62 25.19
C SER A 10 -14.09 5.96 24.58
N GLY A 11 -13.14 6.69 24.01
CA GLY A 11 -13.41 7.98 23.38
C GLY A 11 -14.19 7.87 22.07
N ASN A 12 -14.53 9.01 21.48
CA ASN A 12 -15.30 9.07 20.24
C ASN A 12 -14.68 8.24 19.10
N PHE A 13 -13.37 8.30 18.92
CA PHE A 13 -12.67 7.58 17.85
C PHE A 13 -12.65 6.06 18.09
N ALA A 14 -12.61 5.62 19.34
CA ALA A 14 -12.74 4.21 19.68
C ALA A 14 -14.13 3.68 19.30
N ARG A 15 -15.18 4.47 19.58
CA ARG A 15 -16.58 4.12 19.28
C ARG A 15 -16.89 4.12 17.79
N GLU A 16 -16.43 5.12 17.06
CA GLU A 16 -16.86 5.37 15.69
C GLU A 16 -15.98 4.69 14.65
N GLU A 17 -14.71 4.45 14.96
CA GLU A 17 -13.73 3.96 13.98
C GLU A 17 -13.13 2.61 14.40
N HIS A 18 -12.50 2.54 15.58
CA HIS A 18 -11.74 1.35 15.96
C HIS A 18 -12.62 0.14 16.28
N LEU A 19 -13.67 0.29 17.08
CA LEU A 19 -14.57 -0.82 17.42
C LEU A 19 -15.26 -1.37 16.15
N PRO A 20 -15.88 -0.55 15.29
CA PRO A 20 -16.42 -1.03 14.02
C PRO A 20 -15.35 -1.66 13.12
N GLY A 21 -14.15 -1.08 13.05
CA GLY A 21 -13.03 -1.61 12.26
C GLY A 21 -12.55 -2.98 12.73
N VAL A 22 -12.52 -3.22 14.05
CA VAL A 22 -12.21 -4.54 14.63
C VAL A 22 -13.31 -5.53 14.31
N GLN A 23 -14.58 -5.16 14.48
CA GLN A 23 -15.72 -6.05 14.21
C GLN A 23 -15.88 -6.41 12.73
N ALA A 24 -15.46 -5.52 11.83
CA ALA A 24 -15.53 -5.75 10.39
C ALA A 24 -14.44 -6.69 9.84
N SER A 25 -13.46 -7.08 10.66
CA SER A 25 -12.28 -7.84 10.22
C SER A 25 -12.22 -9.21 10.89
N ASP A 26 -12.29 -10.27 10.09
CA ASP A 26 -12.10 -11.67 10.55
C ASP A 26 -10.68 -11.96 11.07
N ALA A 27 -9.75 -11.01 10.90
CA ALA A 27 -8.39 -11.15 11.41
C ALA A 27 -8.27 -10.86 12.92
N PHE A 28 -9.29 -10.23 13.52
CA PHE A 28 -9.26 -9.81 14.92
C PHE A 28 -10.37 -10.47 15.74
N ASP A 29 -10.04 -10.74 17.00
CA ASP A 29 -10.96 -11.27 18.01
C ASP A 29 -10.91 -10.32 19.21
N LEU A 30 -11.93 -9.48 19.35
CA LEU A 30 -12.00 -8.51 20.44
C LEU A 30 -12.19 -9.25 21.76
N LYS A 31 -11.20 -9.19 22.65
CA LYS A 31 -11.22 -9.87 23.95
C LYS A 31 -11.61 -8.96 25.10
N ALA A 32 -11.17 -7.69 25.05
CA ALA A 32 -11.36 -6.79 26.17
C ALA A 32 -11.43 -5.32 25.76
N ILE A 33 -12.09 -4.53 26.61
CA ILE A 33 -12.05 -3.07 26.59
C ILE A 33 -11.51 -2.59 27.92
N TYR A 34 -10.49 -1.74 27.88
CA TYR A 34 -10.03 -0.97 29.03
C TYR A 34 -10.46 0.49 28.89
N SER A 35 -10.92 1.08 29.98
CA SER A 35 -11.17 2.51 30.05
C SER A 35 -10.77 3.08 31.40
N ARG A 36 -10.72 4.41 31.50
CA ARG A 36 -10.42 5.10 32.76
C ARG A 36 -11.50 4.85 33.84
N SER A 37 -12.74 4.58 33.43
CA SER A 37 -13.83 4.19 34.34
C SER A 37 -14.64 3.04 33.76
N LEU A 38 -15.19 2.21 34.63
CA LEU A 38 -15.99 1.04 34.25
C LEU A 38 -17.20 1.47 33.41
N THR A 39 -17.86 2.55 33.80
CA THR A 39 -19.01 3.12 33.06
C THR A 39 -18.63 3.48 31.62
N SER A 40 -17.44 4.02 31.39
CA SER A 40 -16.97 4.36 30.04
C SER A 40 -16.70 3.09 29.22
N ALA A 41 -16.13 2.05 29.83
CA ALA A 41 -15.92 0.75 29.20
C ALA A 41 -17.26 0.09 28.80
N GLN A 42 -18.24 0.09 29.72
CA GLN A 42 -19.60 -0.42 29.48
C GLN A 42 -20.32 0.32 28.34
N THR A 43 -20.15 1.64 28.28
CA THR A 43 -20.75 2.47 27.23
C THR A 43 -20.20 2.11 25.85
N LEU A 44 -18.89 1.87 25.74
CA LEU A 44 -18.30 1.41 24.46
C LEU A 44 -18.72 -0.02 24.12
N ALA A 45 -18.84 -0.89 25.13
CA ALA A 45 -19.24 -2.29 24.97
C ALA A 45 -20.73 -2.49 24.66
N THR A 46 -21.53 -1.42 24.59
CA THR A 46 -22.97 -1.52 24.34
C THR A 46 -23.22 -2.18 22.97
N GLY A 47 -23.95 -3.29 22.97
CA GLY A 47 -24.20 -4.09 21.76
C GLY A 47 -23.08 -5.07 21.39
N VAL A 48 -22.06 -5.21 22.22
CA VAL A 48 -20.96 -6.17 22.04
C VAL A 48 -21.02 -7.21 23.16
N SER A 49 -21.08 -8.49 22.80
CA SER A 49 -21.08 -9.61 23.75
C SER A 49 -19.75 -10.35 23.76
N GLY A 50 -19.49 -11.10 24.84
CA GLY A 50 -18.31 -11.97 24.93
C GLY A 50 -16.98 -11.25 25.16
N ILE A 51 -17.01 -10.01 25.66
CA ILE A 51 -15.81 -9.22 25.95
C ILE A 51 -15.69 -8.88 27.44
N ASP A 52 -14.47 -8.86 27.94
CA ASP A 52 -14.18 -8.47 29.32
C ASP A 52 -13.93 -6.97 29.45
N LEU A 53 -14.44 -6.38 30.52
CA LEU A 53 -14.26 -4.95 30.81
C LEU A 53 -13.22 -4.77 31.90
N TYR A 54 -12.34 -3.78 31.69
CA TYR A 54 -11.26 -3.41 32.60
C TYR A 54 -11.29 -1.90 32.86
N SER A 55 -10.99 -1.54 34.10
CA SER A 55 -10.77 -0.18 34.56
C SER A 55 -10.23 -0.22 35.99
N GLU A 56 -9.54 0.84 36.39
CA GLU A 56 -8.98 0.94 37.74
C GLU A 56 -10.06 0.95 38.84
N ASP A 57 -11.31 1.30 38.51
CA ASP A 57 -12.47 1.30 39.40
C ASP A 57 -13.35 0.03 39.31
N ALA A 58 -12.98 -0.98 38.51
CA ALA A 58 -13.74 -2.23 38.35
C ALA A 58 -13.44 -3.30 39.41
N GLY A 59 -12.56 -3.00 40.38
CA GLY A 59 -12.17 -3.92 41.45
C GLY A 59 -10.88 -4.69 41.18
N SER A 60 -10.54 -5.62 42.09
CA SER A 60 -9.30 -6.40 42.01
C SER A 60 -9.22 -7.25 40.75
N GLY A 61 -8.05 -7.31 40.11
CA GLY A 61 -7.82 -8.09 38.89
C GLY A 61 -8.36 -7.45 37.61
N LYS A 62 -8.75 -6.17 37.65
CA LYS A 62 -9.30 -5.41 36.52
C LYS A 62 -8.49 -4.18 36.12
N SER A 63 -7.25 -4.05 36.61
CA SER A 63 -6.34 -2.97 36.22
C SER A 63 -5.84 -3.12 34.78
N TYR A 64 -5.17 -2.09 34.26
CA TYR A 64 -4.50 -2.20 32.97
C TYR A 64 -3.42 -3.28 32.94
N ASP A 65 -2.67 -3.44 34.04
CA ASP A 65 -1.59 -4.43 34.12
C ASP A 65 -2.17 -5.87 34.15
N ASP A 66 -3.34 -6.06 34.78
CA ASP A 66 -4.07 -7.33 34.72
C ASP A 66 -4.49 -7.67 33.27
N LEU A 67 -4.97 -6.69 32.51
CA LEU A 67 -5.27 -6.88 31.08
C LEU A 67 -4.00 -7.26 30.30
N LEU A 68 -2.89 -6.56 30.53
CA LEU A 68 -1.62 -6.84 29.84
C LEU A 68 -1.05 -8.22 30.20
N SER A 69 -1.39 -8.79 31.36
CA SER A 69 -0.95 -10.13 31.76
C SER A 69 -1.62 -11.26 30.97
N ARG A 70 -2.76 -11.00 30.31
CA ARG A 70 -3.53 -12.00 29.58
C ARG A 70 -2.79 -12.58 28.39
N SER A 71 -2.71 -13.91 28.31
CA SER A 71 -2.07 -14.61 27.18
C SER A 71 -2.91 -14.64 25.92
N ASP A 72 -4.24 -14.48 26.02
CA ASP A 72 -5.15 -14.46 24.87
C ASP A 72 -5.23 -13.09 24.18
N ILE A 73 -4.66 -12.04 24.78
CA ILE A 73 -4.52 -10.71 24.16
C ILE A 73 -3.09 -10.58 23.63
N THR A 74 -2.95 -10.51 22.31
CA THR A 74 -1.64 -10.38 21.64
C THR A 74 -1.34 -8.94 21.22
N ALA A 75 -2.38 -8.14 20.94
CA ALA A 75 -2.24 -6.75 20.53
C ALA A 75 -3.22 -5.82 21.24
N VAL A 76 -2.85 -4.54 21.36
CA VAL A 76 -3.71 -3.49 21.90
C VAL A 76 -3.86 -2.33 20.93
N ILE A 77 -5.07 -1.78 20.88
CA ILE A 77 -5.40 -0.57 20.12
C ILE A 77 -5.57 0.57 21.13
N ILE A 78 -4.71 1.59 21.10
CA ILE A 78 -4.67 2.64 22.12
C ILE A 78 -5.23 3.94 21.54
N ALA A 79 -6.44 4.31 21.97
CA ALA A 79 -7.17 5.51 21.56
C ALA A 79 -7.40 6.43 22.76
N LEU A 80 -6.31 6.97 23.30
CA LEU A 80 -6.28 7.82 24.50
C LEU A 80 -5.85 9.27 24.17
N PRO A 81 -6.16 10.25 25.04
CA PRO A 81 -5.65 11.61 24.93
C PRO A 81 -4.12 11.65 24.79
N ILE A 82 -3.60 12.66 24.06
CA ILE A 82 -2.18 12.79 23.69
C ILE A 82 -1.23 12.69 24.90
N LEU A 83 -1.64 13.23 26.05
CA LEU A 83 -0.84 13.23 27.28
C LEU A 83 -0.76 11.86 27.94
N ALA A 84 -1.84 11.06 27.86
CA ALA A 84 -1.94 9.77 28.51
C ALA A 84 -1.34 8.65 27.66
N GLN A 85 -1.47 8.73 26.34
CA GLN A 85 -1.11 7.68 25.40
C GLN A 85 0.33 7.14 25.56
N PRO A 86 1.38 7.98 25.75
CA PRO A 86 2.76 7.53 25.89
C PRO A 86 2.99 6.47 26.99
N GLU A 87 2.33 6.63 28.14
CA GLU A 87 2.49 5.68 29.24
C GLU A 87 1.89 4.32 28.90
N PHE A 88 0.69 4.31 28.32
CA PHE A 88 0.01 3.08 27.94
C PHE A 88 0.77 2.34 26.83
N ILE A 89 1.29 3.07 25.84
CA ILE A 89 2.17 2.50 24.80
C ILE A 89 3.39 1.82 25.45
N ARG A 90 4.08 2.53 26.34
CA ARG A 90 5.27 2.00 27.04
C ARG A 90 4.96 0.73 27.82
N LYS A 91 3.86 0.71 28.58
CA LYS A 91 3.45 -0.45 29.38
C LYS A 91 3.10 -1.64 28.49
N ALA A 92 2.30 -1.44 27.44
CA ALA A 92 1.95 -2.49 26.50
C ALA A 92 3.16 -3.11 25.79
N LEU A 93 4.07 -2.27 25.29
CA LEU A 93 5.28 -2.72 24.61
C LEU A 93 6.20 -3.50 25.57
N THR A 94 6.35 -3.01 26.81
CA THR A 94 7.14 -3.70 27.85
C THR A 94 6.52 -5.04 28.24
N ALA A 95 5.19 -5.14 28.25
CA ALA A 95 4.46 -6.38 28.46
C ALA A 95 4.47 -7.34 27.25
N GLY A 96 5.15 -6.98 26.16
CA GLY A 96 5.28 -7.81 24.97
C GLY A 96 4.05 -7.83 24.07
N LYS A 97 3.16 -6.84 24.18
CA LYS A 97 1.99 -6.71 23.29
C LYS A 97 2.36 -5.93 22.02
N HIS A 98 1.78 -6.31 20.88
CA HIS A 98 1.79 -5.43 19.72
C HIS A 98 0.90 -4.21 19.99
N VAL A 99 1.27 -3.05 19.44
CA VAL A 99 0.57 -1.78 19.71
C VAL A 99 0.18 -1.11 18.40
N LEU A 100 -1.11 -0.82 18.25
CA LEU A 100 -1.61 0.19 17.32
C LEU A 100 -2.04 1.41 18.14
N SER A 101 -1.25 2.47 18.15
CA SER A 101 -1.57 3.68 18.91
C SER A 101 -2.16 4.75 18.03
N GLU A 102 -3.09 5.56 18.56
CA GLU A 102 -3.57 6.73 17.85
C GLU A 102 -2.46 7.75 17.58
N LYS A 103 -2.71 8.65 16.63
CA LYS A 103 -1.88 9.84 16.46
C LYS A 103 -2.38 10.96 17.39
N PRO A 104 -1.55 11.98 17.67
CA PRO A 104 -0.08 12.02 17.58
C PRO A 104 0.62 11.10 18.61
N ILE A 105 1.87 10.72 18.35
CA ILE A 105 2.65 9.80 19.20
C ILE A 105 2.76 10.30 20.66
N ALA A 106 3.01 11.58 20.84
CA ALA A 106 3.21 12.20 22.15
C ALA A 106 2.99 13.73 22.08
N LYS A 107 3.05 14.38 23.24
CA LYS A 107 2.89 15.83 23.38
C LYS A 107 3.99 16.66 22.73
N ASP A 108 5.20 16.10 22.60
CA ASP A 108 6.37 16.76 22.06
C ASP A 108 7.35 15.77 21.41
N LEU A 109 8.37 16.31 20.72
CA LEU A 109 9.38 15.51 20.02
C LEU A 109 10.23 14.68 20.99
N SER A 110 10.56 15.20 22.16
CA SER A 110 11.39 14.51 23.15
C SER A 110 10.67 13.25 23.68
N ALA A 111 9.41 13.40 24.09
CA ALA A 111 8.57 12.31 24.54
C ALA A 111 8.37 11.25 23.43
N ALA A 112 8.12 11.69 22.19
CA ALA A 112 8.00 10.79 21.05
C ALA A 112 9.30 10.01 20.78
N GLN A 113 10.45 10.70 20.80
CA GLN A 113 11.75 10.08 20.57
C GLN A 113 12.11 9.07 21.67
N ASN A 114 11.76 9.36 22.93
CA ASN A 114 11.95 8.43 24.04
C ASN A 114 11.17 7.12 23.83
N LEU A 115 9.91 7.20 23.38
CA LEU A 115 9.12 6.00 23.05
C LEU A 115 9.70 5.24 21.85
N ILE A 116 10.11 5.95 20.80
CA ILE A 116 10.72 5.33 19.61
C ILE A 116 12.02 4.61 20.00
N ASN A 117 12.86 5.22 20.82
CA ASN A 117 14.09 4.62 21.31
C ASN A 117 13.82 3.39 22.19
N LEU A 118 12.80 3.45 23.06
CA LEU A 118 12.36 2.30 23.83
C LEU A 118 11.93 1.14 22.92
N HIS A 119 11.07 1.40 21.94
CA HIS A 119 10.62 0.38 21.01
C HIS A 119 11.78 -0.24 20.22
N ASN A 120 12.71 0.59 19.74
CA ASN A 120 13.89 0.17 18.99
C ASN A 120 14.94 -0.55 19.84
N SER A 121 14.82 -0.54 21.18
CA SER A 121 15.69 -1.35 22.03
C SER A 121 15.53 -2.84 21.70
N ARG A 122 16.62 -3.62 21.78
CA ARG A 122 16.61 -5.06 21.42
C ARG A 122 15.60 -5.88 22.25
N ILE A 123 15.28 -5.40 23.46
CA ILE A 123 14.38 -6.05 24.41
C ILE A 123 12.93 -6.01 23.89
N VAL A 124 12.53 -4.90 23.30
CA VAL A 124 11.14 -4.65 22.87
C VAL A 124 10.93 -4.97 21.38
N SER A 125 11.84 -4.52 20.52
CA SER A 125 11.71 -4.64 19.05
C SER A 125 11.72 -6.07 18.53
N SER A 126 12.38 -7.01 19.22
CA SER A 126 12.45 -8.41 18.77
C SER A 126 11.14 -9.19 18.97
N LYS A 127 10.21 -8.65 19.77
CA LYS A 127 8.98 -9.35 20.18
C LYS A 127 7.70 -8.60 19.82
N THR A 128 7.77 -7.32 19.50
CA THR A 128 6.58 -6.46 19.35
C THR A 128 6.62 -5.68 18.04
N VAL A 129 5.43 -5.26 17.60
CA VAL A 129 5.25 -4.35 16.47
C VAL A 129 4.53 -3.14 17.04
N TRP A 130 5.05 -1.94 16.76
CA TRP A 130 4.36 -0.71 17.06
C TRP A 130 4.06 0.04 15.77
N ALA A 131 2.77 0.34 15.55
CA ALA A 131 2.30 1.20 14.49
C ALA A 131 1.50 2.37 15.08
N VAL A 132 1.57 3.51 14.41
CA VAL A 132 0.73 4.67 14.69
C VAL A 132 -0.40 4.70 13.66
N ALA A 133 -1.64 4.82 14.13
CA ALA A 133 -2.87 4.84 13.34
C ALA A 133 -3.05 6.18 12.59
N GLU A 134 -2.06 6.54 11.78
CA GLU A 134 -2.13 7.68 10.88
C GLU A 134 -2.89 7.28 9.61
N ASN A 135 -4.21 7.39 9.66
CA ASN A 135 -5.13 6.88 8.65
C ASN A 135 -4.99 7.56 7.28
N TRP A 136 -4.53 8.82 7.20
CA TRP A 136 -4.35 9.49 5.90
C TRP A 136 -3.31 8.83 5.01
N ARG A 137 -2.39 8.04 5.59
CA ARG A 137 -1.44 7.23 4.81
C ARG A 137 -2.10 6.10 4.01
N TYR A 138 -3.33 5.75 4.36
CA TYR A 138 -4.06 4.63 3.78
C TYR A 138 -5.30 5.08 2.99
N MET A 139 -5.63 6.36 2.99
CA MET A 139 -6.74 6.88 2.19
C MET A 139 -6.41 6.80 0.70
N SER A 140 -7.33 6.22 -0.07
CA SER A 140 -7.19 5.97 -1.50
C SER A 140 -6.83 7.23 -2.29
N LYS A 141 -7.39 8.39 -1.93
CA LYS A 141 -7.10 9.67 -2.59
C LYS A 141 -5.63 10.09 -2.49
N PHE A 142 -5.01 9.96 -1.32
CA PHE A 142 -3.60 10.32 -1.12
C PHE A 142 -2.67 9.26 -1.71
N VAL A 143 -3.04 7.98 -1.60
CA VAL A 143 -2.30 6.89 -2.27
C VAL A 143 -2.29 7.10 -3.78
N ARG A 144 -3.45 7.43 -4.38
CA ARG A 144 -3.57 7.68 -5.81
C ARG A 144 -2.81 8.93 -6.23
N ALA A 145 -2.94 10.04 -5.50
CA ALA A 145 -2.15 11.24 -5.76
C ALA A 145 -0.64 10.94 -5.76
N ALA A 146 -0.16 10.15 -4.79
CA ALA A 146 1.24 9.74 -4.73
C ALA A 146 1.68 8.86 -5.91
N GLU A 147 0.79 8.01 -6.44
CA GLU A 147 1.05 7.23 -7.66
C GLU A 147 1.17 8.11 -8.90
N GLU A 148 0.26 9.06 -9.07
CA GLU A 148 0.23 9.95 -10.22
C GLU A 148 1.43 10.90 -10.21
N VAL A 149 1.78 11.46 -9.05
CA VAL A 149 3.00 12.28 -8.90
C VAL A 149 4.25 11.50 -9.28
N ARG A 150 4.36 10.23 -8.86
CA ARG A 150 5.47 9.35 -9.27
C ARG A 150 5.47 9.08 -10.77
N ARG A 151 4.28 8.88 -11.38
CA ARG A 151 4.14 8.64 -12.82
C ARG A 151 4.55 9.87 -13.65
N LEU A 152 4.25 11.07 -13.17
CA LEU A 152 4.54 12.34 -13.85
C LEU A 152 5.96 12.90 -13.57
N GLY A 153 6.88 12.04 -13.13
CA GLY A 153 8.30 12.40 -12.98
C GLY A 153 8.68 13.03 -11.64
N GLY A 154 7.83 12.92 -10.62
CA GLY A 154 8.10 13.38 -9.26
C GLY A 154 7.98 14.90 -9.10
N VAL A 155 8.02 15.36 -7.84
CA VAL A 155 7.71 16.75 -7.48
C VAL A 155 8.83 17.71 -7.83
N LYS A 156 8.48 18.84 -8.45
CA LYS A 156 9.35 20.00 -8.70
C LYS A 156 8.97 21.19 -7.81
N ASN A 157 7.67 21.39 -7.62
CA ASN A 157 7.10 22.38 -6.73
C ASN A 157 5.78 21.86 -6.15
N PHE A 158 5.37 22.32 -4.98
CA PHE A 158 4.09 21.94 -4.41
C PHE A 158 3.42 23.04 -3.58
N ARG A 159 2.11 22.96 -3.46
CA ARG A 159 1.27 23.79 -2.61
C ARG A 159 0.31 22.90 -1.85
N VAL A 160 0.43 22.92 -0.52
CA VAL A 160 -0.47 22.21 0.38
C VAL A 160 -1.17 23.22 1.28
N VAL A 161 -2.49 23.24 1.20
CA VAL A 161 -3.35 24.12 2.00
C VAL A 161 -4.41 23.25 2.66
N MET A 162 -4.51 23.33 3.98
CA MET A 162 -5.59 22.74 4.77
C MET A 162 -6.11 23.81 5.72
N ARG A 163 -7.30 24.33 5.45
CA ARG A 163 -7.94 25.36 6.26
C ARG A 163 -9.33 24.89 6.64
N SER A 164 -9.66 25.07 7.90
CA SER A 164 -10.99 24.81 8.44
C SER A 164 -11.17 25.58 9.74
N MET A 165 -12.41 25.60 10.26
CA MET A 165 -12.70 26.16 11.57
C MET A 165 -13.13 25.07 12.56
N ILE A 166 -12.36 24.93 13.64
CA ILE A 166 -12.86 24.24 14.83
C ILE A 166 -13.77 25.19 15.59
N LYS A 167 -15.08 25.00 15.39
CA LYS A 167 -16.10 25.83 16.03
C LYS A 167 -16.17 25.58 17.54
N PRO A 168 -16.45 26.63 18.35
CA PRO A 168 -16.81 26.47 19.75
C PRO A 168 -17.95 25.46 19.89
N GLY A 169 -17.87 24.59 20.90
CA GLY A 169 -18.89 23.57 21.16
C GLY A 169 -18.96 22.42 20.14
N SER A 170 -18.08 22.39 19.13
CA SER A 170 -17.92 21.22 18.28
C SER A 170 -17.50 19.99 19.10
N LYS A 171 -17.77 18.79 18.57
CA LYS A 171 -17.44 17.52 19.23
C LYS A 171 -15.98 17.42 19.68
N TYR A 172 -15.05 17.94 18.88
CA TYR A 172 -13.62 17.94 19.21
C TYR A 172 -13.28 19.03 20.24
N HIS A 173 -13.78 20.26 20.05
CA HIS A 173 -13.57 21.37 21.00
C HIS A 173 -14.14 21.08 22.39
N LYS A 174 -15.21 20.29 22.49
CA LYS A 174 -15.82 19.89 23.78
C LYS A 174 -14.90 19.01 24.64
N THR A 175 -13.88 18.38 24.06
CA THR A 175 -12.96 17.55 24.84
C THR A 175 -11.99 18.42 25.64
N GLU A 176 -11.95 18.21 26.96
CA GLU A 176 -11.19 19.06 27.88
C GLU A 176 -9.71 19.20 27.50
N TRP A 177 -9.07 18.08 27.15
CA TRP A 177 -7.66 18.04 26.77
C TRP A 177 -7.36 18.85 25.50
N ARG A 178 -8.34 19.08 24.60
CA ARG A 178 -8.16 19.96 23.43
C ARG A 178 -8.45 21.42 23.73
N ARG A 179 -9.38 21.70 24.66
CA ARG A 179 -9.75 23.07 25.08
C ARG A 179 -8.65 23.73 25.91
N LYS A 180 -7.94 22.94 26.72
CA LYS A 180 -6.80 23.38 27.53
C LYS A 180 -5.60 22.48 27.21
N PRO A 181 -4.97 22.64 26.04
CA PRO A 181 -3.90 21.75 25.63
C PRO A 181 -2.63 21.99 26.46
N GLU A 182 -2.16 20.96 27.15
CA GLU A 182 -0.83 20.94 27.80
C GLU A 182 0.24 20.32 26.88
N TYR A 183 0.01 20.39 25.58
CA TYR A 183 0.89 19.90 24.51
C TYR A 183 1.11 20.99 23.47
N GLN A 184 2.22 20.89 22.72
CA GLN A 184 2.58 21.93 21.77
C GLN A 184 1.57 22.04 20.62
N GLY A 185 1.38 23.25 20.09
CA GLY A 185 0.70 23.44 18.81
C GLY A 185 -0.82 23.29 18.82
N GLY A 186 -1.46 22.87 19.91
CA GLY A 186 -2.92 22.74 19.98
C GLY A 186 -3.50 21.93 18.82
N PHE A 187 -4.51 22.46 18.14
CA PHE A 187 -5.12 21.80 16.98
C PHE A 187 -4.16 21.60 15.80
N VAL A 188 -3.12 22.44 15.67
CA VAL A 188 -2.09 22.27 14.64
C VAL A 188 -1.34 20.94 14.83
N LEU A 189 -1.02 20.55 16.07
CA LEU A 189 -0.40 19.24 16.31
C LEU A 189 -1.42 18.10 16.10
N ASP A 190 -2.63 18.24 16.65
CA ASP A 190 -3.62 17.16 16.61
C ASP A 190 -4.05 16.81 15.17
N GLY A 191 -4.35 17.83 14.36
CA GLY A 191 -4.80 17.64 12.99
C GLY A 191 -3.69 17.76 11.93
N GLY A 192 -2.71 18.63 12.14
CA GLY A 192 -1.67 18.91 11.14
C GLY A 192 -0.73 17.73 10.86
N VAL A 193 -0.61 16.78 11.80
CA VAL A 193 0.13 15.52 11.56
C VAL A 193 -0.41 14.75 10.36
N HIS A 194 -1.73 14.80 10.12
CA HIS A 194 -2.37 14.17 8.98
C HIS A 194 -1.93 14.82 7.66
N VAL A 195 -1.92 16.16 7.61
CA VAL A 195 -1.50 16.94 6.44
C VAL A 195 -0.04 16.62 6.09
N VAL A 196 0.84 16.60 7.10
CA VAL A 196 2.25 16.26 6.92
C VAL A 196 2.41 14.78 6.52
N ALA A 197 1.58 13.87 7.03
CA ALA A 197 1.60 12.47 6.64
C ALA A 197 1.23 12.27 5.16
N ALA A 198 0.18 12.94 4.67
CA ALA A 198 -0.21 12.92 3.26
C ALA A 198 0.88 13.54 2.37
N LEU A 199 1.42 14.70 2.74
CA LEU A 199 2.53 15.32 1.99
C LEU A 199 3.72 14.37 1.89
N ARG A 200 4.15 13.76 3.00
CA ARG A 200 5.27 12.81 2.99
C ARG A 200 4.98 11.53 2.21
N LEU A 201 3.72 11.08 2.16
CA LEU A 201 3.32 9.95 1.33
C LEU A 201 3.52 10.26 -0.16
N VAL A 202 3.12 11.47 -0.59
CA VAL A 202 3.25 11.91 -1.99
C VAL A 202 4.70 12.13 -2.38
N LEU A 203 5.48 12.80 -1.54
CA LEU A 203 6.92 13.01 -1.77
C LEU A 203 7.71 11.70 -1.79
N GLY A 204 7.26 10.69 -1.03
CA GLY A 204 7.91 9.39 -0.92
C GLY A 204 9.11 9.39 0.03
N GLN A 205 9.66 8.20 0.29
CA GLN A 205 10.72 8.02 1.28
C GLN A 205 12.06 8.63 0.87
N SER A 206 12.35 8.68 -0.43
CA SER A 206 13.62 9.19 -0.96
C SER A 206 13.71 10.72 -0.94
N ASP A 207 12.58 11.44 -0.93
CA ASP A 207 12.54 12.90 -1.03
C ASP A 207 11.82 13.58 0.14
N GLY A 208 12.26 13.28 1.35
CA GLY A 208 11.73 13.90 2.56
C GLY A 208 12.00 15.41 2.68
N LEU A 209 11.40 16.03 3.68
CA LEU A 209 11.62 17.45 4.00
C LEU A 209 13.06 17.65 4.51
N ALA A 210 13.72 18.70 4.02
CA ALA A 210 15.10 19.05 4.36
C ALA A 210 15.19 20.37 5.14
N MET A 211 14.40 21.38 4.75
CA MET A 211 14.35 22.68 5.45
C MET A 211 12.91 23.17 5.57
N VAL A 212 12.61 23.83 6.69
CA VAL A 212 11.33 24.45 6.97
C VAL A 212 11.58 25.82 7.58
N ALA A 213 10.96 26.86 7.02
CA ALA A 213 10.85 28.18 7.63
C ALA A 213 9.35 28.49 7.80
N ALA A 214 8.91 28.71 9.03
CA ALA A 214 7.49 28.77 9.36
C ALA A 214 7.15 29.92 10.30
N HIS A 215 5.92 30.41 10.19
CA HIS A 215 5.30 31.32 11.14
C HIS A 215 4.05 30.67 11.72
N SER A 216 3.94 30.66 13.05
CA SER A 216 2.77 30.16 13.76
C SER A 216 1.99 31.33 14.35
N SER A 217 0.67 31.24 14.33
CA SER A 217 -0.19 32.26 14.93
C SER A 217 -1.47 31.70 15.50
N LEU A 218 -2.09 32.50 16.36
CA LEU A 218 -3.42 32.27 16.90
C LEU A 218 -4.38 33.27 16.26
N ARG A 219 -5.46 32.79 15.66
CA ARG A 219 -6.48 33.60 14.99
C ARG A 219 -7.80 33.58 15.73
N GLN A 220 -8.07 32.50 16.47
CA GLN A 220 -9.26 32.30 17.28
C GLN A 220 -8.84 32.03 18.73
N GLU A 221 -9.21 32.93 19.66
CA GLU A 221 -8.76 32.84 21.05
C GLU A 221 -9.13 31.52 21.73
N HIS A 222 -10.29 30.94 21.40
CA HIS A 222 -10.74 29.66 21.95
C HIS A 222 -9.92 28.45 21.46
N LEU A 223 -8.99 28.64 20.52
CA LEU A 223 -8.11 27.59 19.98
C LEU A 223 -6.65 27.76 20.42
N ALA A 224 -6.39 28.55 21.47
CA ALA A 224 -5.05 28.71 22.04
C ALA A 224 -4.33 27.35 22.25
N PRO A 225 -3.00 27.27 22.08
CA PRO A 225 -2.04 28.39 21.94
C PRO A 225 -1.83 28.88 20.51
N VAL A 226 -2.04 28.04 19.49
CA VAL A 226 -1.92 28.37 18.07
C VAL A 226 -2.93 27.55 17.29
N ASP A 227 -3.44 28.12 16.20
CA ASP A 227 -4.39 27.44 15.32
C ASP A 227 -3.95 27.45 13.86
N THR A 228 -2.91 28.22 13.52
CA THR A 228 -2.48 28.46 12.15
C THR A 228 -0.96 28.39 12.04
N VAL A 229 -0.46 27.66 11.03
CA VAL A 229 0.95 27.61 10.65
C VAL A 229 1.07 27.76 9.13
N ASP A 230 1.89 28.71 8.71
CA ASP A 230 2.28 28.91 7.32
C ASP A 230 3.79 28.70 7.18
N ALA A 231 4.21 27.89 6.20
CA ALA A 231 5.59 27.46 6.06
C ALA A 231 6.06 27.39 4.61
N LEU A 232 7.31 27.81 4.40
CA LEU A 232 8.10 27.50 3.22
C LEU A 232 8.91 26.24 3.49
N VAL A 233 8.85 25.28 2.57
CA VAL A 233 9.44 23.96 2.73
C VAL A 233 10.35 23.65 1.55
N LYS A 234 11.52 23.07 1.82
CA LYS A 234 12.43 22.53 0.79
C LYS A 234 12.64 21.03 1.04
N THR A 235 12.54 20.22 0.00
CA THR A 235 12.80 18.77 0.05
C THR A 235 14.29 18.46 -0.16
N ARG A 236 14.69 17.20 0.02
CA ARG A 236 16.08 16.74 -0.18
C ARG A 236 16.52 16.80 -1.64
N SER A 237 15.61 16.59 -2.60
CA SER A 237 15.85 16.72 -4.03
C SER A 237 15.95 18.17 -4.50
N GLY A 238 15.54 19.12 -3.64
CA GLY A 238 15.57 20.54 -3.92
C GLY A 238 14.24 21.15 -4.34
N ALA A 239 13.16 20.35 -4.43
CA ALA A 239 11.82 20.89 -4.67
C ALA A 239 11.42 21.85 -3.54
N THR A 240 10.75 22.93 -3.89
CA THR A 240 10.24 23.92 -2.93
C THR A 240 8.73 23.89 -2.90
N GLY A 241 8.13 24.21 -1.77
CA GLY A 241 6.69 24.31 -1.67
C GLY A 241 6.22 25.12 -0.48
N VAL A 242 4.92 25.38 -0.48
CA VAL A 242 4.23 26.07 0.60
C VAL A 242 3.32 25.10 1.34
N LEU A 243 3.27 25.22 2.65
CA LEU A 243 2.37 24.49 3.53
C LEU A 243 1.61 25.51 4.39
N SER A 244 0.29 25.55 4.26
CA SER A 244 -0.59 26.36 5.12
C SER A 244 -1.58 25.45 5.81
N VAL A 245 -1.56 25.42 7.13
CA VAL A 245 -2.49 24.65 7.95
C VAL A 245 -3.17 25.59 8.93
N SER A 246 -4.50 25.71 8.86
CA SER A 246 -5.29 26.52 9.78
C SER A 246 -6.53 25.78 10.27
N TYR A 247 -6.75 25.82 11.58
CA TYR A 247 -7.96 25.36 12.25
C TYR A 247 -8.81 26.51 12.78
N GLY A 248 -8.39 27.76 12.53
CA GLY A 248 -9.09 28.99 12.90
C GLY A 248 -9.66 29.76 11.71
N SER A 249 -9.70 29.16 10.52
CA SER A 249 -10.15 29.83 9.29
C SER A 249 -11.62 29.55 9.00
N GLU A 250 -12.41 30.61 8.79
CA GLU A 250 -13.84 30.49 8.46
C GLU A 250 -14.10 29.79 7.11
N ILE A 251 -13.12 29.87 6.21
CA ILE A 251 -13.17 29.22 4.90
C ILE A 251 -12.57 27.82 5.02
N ASN A 252 -13.35 26.82 4.63
CA ASN A 252 -12.85 25.46 4.49
C ASN A 252 -12.15 25.32 3.14
N ASP A 253 -10.93 24.78 3.16
CA ASP A 253 -10.12 24.56 1.97
C ASP A 253 -9.18 23.36 2.18
N SER A 254 -9.02 22.51 1.18
CA SER A 254 -8.15 21.34 1.25
C SER A 254 -7.54 21.06 -0.12
N VAL A 255 -6.43 21.71 -0.43
CA VAL A 255 -5.74 21.58 -1.72
C VAL A 255 -4.35 20.98 -1.52
N PHE A 256 -4.07 19.91 -2.24
CA PHE A 256 -2.74 19.31 -2.37
C PHE A 256 -2.37 19.31 -3.85
N GLU A 257 -1.55 20.29 -4.25
CA GLU A 257 -1.13 20.50 -5.62
C GLU A 257 0.37 20.24 -5.76
N PHE A 258 0.74 19.46 -6.78
CA PHE A 258 2.10 19.04 -7.05
C PHE A 258 2.42 19.27 -8.52
N THR A 259 3.28 20.23 -8.79
CA THR A 259 3.89 20.41 -10.10
C THR A 259 4.99 19.38 -10.26
N CYS A 260 4.84 18.53 -11.26
CA CYS A 260 5.76 17.45 -11.59
C CYS A 260 6.54 17.77 -12.88
N ALA A 261 7.40 16.86 -13.34
CA ALA A 261 8.16 17.08 -14.57
C ALA A 261 7.25 17.11 -15.82
N ASP A 262 6.27 16.20 -15.86
CA ASP A 262 5.43 15.95 -17.05
C ASP A 262 3.96 16.39 -16.85
N GLY A 263 3.68 17.18 -15.80
CA GLY A 263 2.32 17.64 -15.53
C GLY A 263 2.09 18.14 -14.10
N VAL A 264 0.84 18.33 -13.74
CA VAL A 264 0.38 18.77 -12.41
C VAL A 264 -0.65 17.78 -11.87
N VAL A 265 -0.51 17.44 -10.58
CA VAL A 265 -1.49 16.65 -9.83
C VAL A 265 -2.10 17.55 -8.76
N THR A 266 -3.42 17.74 -8.80
CA THR A 266 -4.15 18.53 -7.80
C THR A 266 -5.20 17.66 -7.14
N LEU A 267 -5.15 17.52 -5.83
CA LEU A 267 -6.21 16.93 -5.02
C LEU A 267 -6.90 18.05 -4.23
N ASP A 268 -8.12 18.40 -4.67
CA ASP A 268 -9.00 19.38 -4.04
C ASP A 268 -10.13 18.65 -3.31
N PHE A 269 -10.08 18.64 -1.98
CA PHE A 269 -10.87 17.77 -1.10
C PHE A 269 -10.81 16.29 -1.49
N ASP A 270 -11.76 15.85 -2.31
CA ASP A 270 -11.94 14.48 -2.79
C ASP A 270 -11.90 14.40 -4.32
N ARG A 271 -11.58 15.50 -5.01
CA ARG A 271 -11.40 15.56 -6.46
C ARG A 271 -9.93 15.58 -6.81
N LEU A 272 -9.49 14.56 -7.54
CA LEU A 272 -8.15 14.47 -8.10
C LEU A 272 -8.16 14.87 -9.57
N THR A 273 -7.46 15.94 -9.91
CA THR A 273 -7.28 16.43 -11.27
C THR A 273 -5.82 16.22 -11.70
N LEU A 274 -5.63 15.69 -12.90
CA LEU A 274 -4.34 15.51 -13.55
C LEU A 274 -4.29 16.38 -14.80
N SER A 275 -3.25 17.20 -14.91
CA SER A 275 -2.97 18.01 -16.10
C SER A 275 -1.64 17.55 -16.68
N GLU A 276 -1.67 16.79 -17.78
CA GLU A 276 -0.46 16.27 -18.41
C GLU A 276 0.05 17.23 -19.49
N ALA A 277 1.36 17.49 -19.48
CA ALA A 277 2.02 18.21 -20.55
C ALA A 277 2.01 17.35 -21.83
N LEU A 278 1.42 17.87 -22.90
CA LEU A 278 1.53 17.24 -24.21
C LEU A 278 2.92 17.50 -24.82
N ALA A 279 3.47 16.49 -25.49
CA ALA A 279 4.72 16.65 -26.23
C ALA A 279 4.58 17.82 -27.23
N PRO A 280 5.57 18.73 -27.29
CA PRO A 280 5.49 19.89 -28.17
C PRO A 280 5.23 19.45 -29.61
N ASP A 281 4.42 20.23 -30.33
CA ASP A 281 4.17 19.95 -31.74
C ASP A 281 5.46 20.08 -32.57
N CYS A 282 5.40 19.67 -33.83
CA CYS A 282 6.54 19.77 -34.76
C CYS A 282 7.07 21.20 -34.96
N THR A 283 6.40 22.23 -34.42
CA THR A 283 6.80 23.64 -34.45
C THR A 283 7.35 24.14 -33.11
N GLY A 284 7.46 23.27 -32.09
CA GLY A 284 7.97 23.62 -30.77
C GLY A 284 6.99 24.41 -29.89
N ARG A 285 5.72 24.53 -30.29
CA ARG A 285 4.71 25.24 -29.48
C ARG A 285 4.18 24.33 -28.36
N PRO A 286 3.93 24.87 -27.15
CA PRO A 286 3.27 24.12 -26.10
C PRO A 286 1.86 23.74 -26.55
N THR A 287 1.60 22.44 -26.65
CA THR A 287 0.27 21.88 -26.90
C THR A 287 -0.59 21.94 -25.63
N SER A 288 -1.92 22.03 -25.79
CA SER A 288 -2.89 22.07 -24.70
C SER A 288 -2.73 20.90 -23.73
N ALA A 289 -2.95 21.11 -22.42
CA ALA A 289 -2.85 20.01 -21.45
C ALA A 289 -4.01 19.02 -21.61
N ARG A 290 -3.75 17.72 -21.39
CA ARG A 290 -4.82 16.73 -21.22
C ARG A 290 -5.23 16.69 -19.75
N ASN A 291 -6.50 16.98 -19.50
CA ASN A 291 -7.06 16.97 -18.15
C ASN A 291 -7.83 15.67 -17.89
N PHE A 292 -7.53 15.02 -16.78
CA PHE A 292 -8.30 13.87 -16.26
C PHE A 292 -8.79 14.19 -14.87
N GLU A 293 -10.04 13.82 -14.57
CA GLU A 293 -10.64 14.02 -13.24
C GLU A 293 -11.12 12.70 -12.65
N ILE A 294 -10.86 12.51 -11.37
CA ILE A 294 -11.30 11.37 -10.58
C ILE A 294 -11.91 11.92 -9.30
N GLU A 295 -13.18 11.63 -9.05
CA GLU A 295 -13.87 11.99 -7.81
C GLU A 295 -13.93 10.79 -6.87
N PHE A 296 -13.51 10.99 -5.62
CA PHE A 296 -13.56 9.98 -4.57
C PHE A 296 -14.81 10.17 -3.72
N ASP A 297 -15.56 9.09 -3.50
CA ASP A 297 -16.73 9.12 -2.61
C ASP A 297 -16.30 8.79 -1.17
N PRO A 298 -16.47 9.72 -0.21
CA PRO A 298 -16.13 9.48 1.20
C PRO A 298 -16.94 8.34 1.84
N SER A 299 -18.16 8.08 1.37
CA SER A 299 -19.06 7.06 1.93
C SER A 299 -18.72 5.64 1.49
N ARG A 300 -18.00 5.48 0.37
CA ARG A 300 -17.61 4.18 -0.19
C ARG A 300 -16.28 3.63 0.33
N GLN A 301 -15.65 4.30 1.31
CA GLN A 301 -14.37 3.83 1.87
C GLN A 301 -14.47 2.45 2.55
N LEU A 302 -15.66 2.06 3.02
CA LEU A 302 -15.90 0.77 3.68
C LEU A 302 -16.26 -0.38 2.71
N GLU A 303 -16.73 -0.09 1.49
CA GLU A 303 -17.27 -1.14 0.60
C GLU A 303 -16.21 -1.90 -0.22
N ARG A 304 -14.91 -1.58 -0.07
CA ARG A 304 -13.84 -2.35 -0.71
C ARG A 304 -12.60 -2.47 0.17
N GLN A 305 -12.75 -3.07 1.35
CA GLN A 305 -11.65 -3.88 1.90
C GLN A 305 -11.73 -5.31 1.37
N ARG A 306 -11.58 -5.46 0.04
CA ARG A 306 -10.99 -6.70 -0.46
C ARG A 306 -9.51 -6.65 -0.06
N PRO A 307 -8.88 -7.77 0.33
CA PRO A 307 -7.45 -7.78 0.58
C PRO A 307 -6.73 -7.11 -0.60
N TYR A 308 -5.99 -6.05 -0.29
CA TYR A 308 -5.12 -5.35 -1.23
C TYR A 308 -4.02 -6.34 -1.66
N GLU A 309 -4.33 -7.26 -2.57
CA GLU A 309 -3.34 -7.90 -3.41
C GLU A 309 -2.92 -6.88 -4.45
N THR A 310 -1.84 -6.19 -4.12
CA THR A 310 -0.83 -5.65 -5.03
C THR A 310 -1.12 -5.87 -6.52
N ASP A 311 -1.13 -4.80 -7.31
CA ASP A 311 -0.86 -4.82 -8.76
C ASP A 311 0.59 -5.28 -9.09
N LYS A 312 1.25 -5.95 -8.14
CA LYS A 312 2.41 -6.80 -8.39
C LYS A 312 1.86 -8.13 -8.84
N MET A 313 1.96 -8.39 -10.15
CA MET A 313 2.05 -9.76 -10.66
C MET A 313 2.93 -10.56 -9.69
N VAL A 314 2.44 -11.70 -9.21
CA VAL A 314 3.25 -12.60 -8.39
C VAL A 314 4.50 -12.92 -9.21
N LEU A 315 5.64 -12.33 -8.82
CA LEU A 315 6.92 -12.63 -9.46
C LEU A 315 7.13 -14.13 -9.29
N ALA A 316 7.29 -14.85 -10.41
CA ALA A 316 7.78 -16.22 -10.34
C ALA A 316 9.05 -16.29 -9.50
N LYS A 317 9.32 -17.47 -8.95
CA LYS A 317 10.63 -17.76 -8.34
C LYS A 317 11.75 -17.21 -9.23
N LYS A 318 12.78 -16.63 -8.60
CA LYS A 318 13.99 -16.04 -9.22
C LYS A 318 14.30 -16.70 -10.56
N HIS A 319 14.36 -15.89 -11.63
CA HIS A 319 14.59 -16.34 -13.01
C HIS A 319 15.67 -17.43 -13.08
N VAL A 320 15.28 -18.65 -13.45
CA VAL A 320 16.21 -19.77 -13.65
C VAL A 320 16.57 -19.81 -15.14
N PRO A 321 17.85 -19.62 -15.53
CA PRO A 321 18.24 -19.68 -16.93
C PRO A 321 17.92 -21.07 -17.50
N ILE A 322 17.29 -21.11 -18.68
CA ILE A 322 16.91 -22.37 -19.33
C ILE A 322 18.17 -23.08 -19.84
N VAL A 323 18.67 -24.04 -19.05
CA VAL A 323 19.84 -24.84 -19.41
C VAL A 323 19.47 -25.91 -20.45
N LYS A 324 20.17 -25.91 -21.60
CA LYS A 324 20.12 -26.99 -22.60
C LYS A 324 21.13 -28.07 -22.23
N LYS A 325 20.76 -29.35 -22.32
CA LYS A 325 21.66 -30.49 -21.98
C LYS A 325 22.87 -30.57 -22.90
N ARG A 326 22.72 -30.11 -24.15
CA ARG A 326 23.78 -30.03 -25.16
C ARG A 326 23.58 -28.73 -25.92
N THR A 327 24.65 -27.96 -26.10
CA THR A 327 24.64 -26.63 -26.73
C THR A 327 25.09 -26.66 -28.18
N LYS A 328 25.72 -27.75 -28.64
CA LYS A 328 26.13 -27.91 -30.04
C LYS A 328 24.90 -27.87 -30.96
N THR A 329 24.92 -26.94 -31.90
CA THR A 329 23.91 -26.80 -32.95
C THR A 329 24.09 -27.90 -33.99
N PHE A 330 22.99 -28.32 -34.60
CA PHE A 330 23.01 -29.28 -35.69
C PHE A 330 23.07 -28.55 -37.02
N LYS A 331 24.10 -28.82 -37.82
CA LYS A 331 24.23 -28.26 -39.16
C LYS A 331 23.38 -29.04 -40.16
N ARG A 332 22.98 -28.38 -41.24
CA ARG A 332 22.31 -29.05 -42.37
C ARG A 332 23.29 -29.97 -43.08
N HIS A 333 22.81 -31.11 -43.58
CA HIS A 333 23.62 -31.96 -44.45
C HIS A 333 24.07 -31.17 -45.68
N GLN A 334 25.39 -31.19 -45.96
CA GLN A 334 26.06 -30.54 -47.10
C GLN A 334 26.09 -29.00 -47.07
N SER A 335 25.75 -28.33 -45.95
CA SER A 335 25.92 -26.87 -45.86
C SER A 335 27.39 -26.43 -45.87
N ASP A 336 28.29 -27.32 -45.48
CA ASP A 336 29.74 -27.17 -45.56
C ASP A 336 30.27 -27.31 -47.00
N ARG A 337 29.54 -28.02 -47.87
CA ARG A 337 29.96 -28.34 -49.23
C ARG A 337 29.36 -27.41 -50.29
N PHE A 338 28.13 -26.95 -50.10
CA PHE A 338 27.42 -26.13 -51.07
C PHE A 338 27.03 -24.78 -50.49
N LYS A 339 27.55 -23.69 -51.07
CA LYS A 339 27.26 -22.30 -50.65
C LYS A 339 25.77 -21.94 -50.68
N CYS A 340 24.99 -22.59 -51.55
CA CYS A 340 23.54 -22.38 -51.64
C CYS A 340 22.73 -23.06 -50.52
N VAL A 341 23.38 -23.88 -49.68
CA VAL A 341 22.72 -24.61 -48.59
C VAL A 341 23.05 -23.92 -47.26
N PRO A 342 22.08 -23.22 -46.65
CA PRO A 342 22.33 -22.53 -45.38
C PRO A 342 22.53 -23.52 -44.22
N GLU A 343 23.29 -23.12 -43.20
CA GLU A 343 23.65 -23.95 -42.02
C GLU A 343 22.49 -24.25 -41.05
N SER A 344 21.23 -24.05 -41.45
CA SER A 344 20.05 -24.31 -40.60
C SER A 344 19.63 -25.79 -40.63
N TRP A 345 19.49 -26.41 -39.45
CA TRP A 345 19.08 -27.81 -39.34
C TRP A 345 17.80 -28.13 -40.13
N ARG A 346 17.87 -29.17 -40.96
CA ARG A 346 16.72 -29.79 -41.63
C ARG A 346 16.87 -31.29 -41.55
N LYS A 347 15.79 -32.00 -41.17
CA LYS A 347 15.79 -33.46 -41.09
C LYS A 347 16.04 -34.05 -42.49
N PRO A 348 17.13 -34.84 -42.70
CA PRO A 348 17.40 -35.48 -43.97
C PRO A 348 16.26 -36.43 -44.38
N LYS A 349 15.89 -36.40 -45.66
CA LYS A 349 14.85 -37.23 -46.28
C LYS A 349 15.47 -38.26 -47.24
N GLY A 350 14.69 -39.22 -47.71
CA GLY A 350 15.10 -40.25 -48.67
C GLY A 350 15.49 -41.59 -48.05
N ILE A 351 15.24 -42.68 -48.77
CA ILE A 351 15.52 -44.05 -48.29
C ILE A 351 17.03 -44.34 -48.21
N ASP A 352 17.82 -43.83 -49.16
CA ASP A 352 19.27 -44.07 -49.25
C ASP A 352 20.14 -43.05 -48.51
N SER A 353 19.54 -42.07 -47.83
CA SER A 353 20.30 -41.03 -47.13
C SER A 353 21.14 -41.62 -45.99
N ARG A 354 22.47 -41.65 -46.18
CA ARG A 354 23.44 -42.13 -45.18
C ARG A 354 23.33 -41.41 -43.84
N VAL A 355 23.05 -40.11 -43.87
CA VAL A 355 22.81 -39.31 -42.66
C VAL A 355 21.52 -39.75 -41.96
N ARG A 356 20.39 -39.89 -42.69
CA ARG A 356 19.11 -40.37 -42.11
C ARG A 356 19.27 -41.75 -41.48
N ARG A 357 20.02 -42.64 -42.14
CA ARG A 357 20.32 -44.01 -41.68
C ARG A 357 21.40 -44.07 -40.60
N ARG A 358 21.97 -42.92 -40.15
CA ARG A 358 22.95 -42.81 -39.06
C ARG A 358 24.25 -43.62 -39.29
N PHE A 359 24.72 -43.68 -40.53
CA PHE A 359 26.01 -44.32 -40.83
C PHE A 359 27.15 -43.58 -40.10
N LYS A 360 28.16 -44.34 -39.64
CA LYS A 360 29.38 -43.82 -38.98
C LYS A 360 30.05 -42.74 -39.86
N SER A 361 30.68 -41.75 -39.21
CA SER A 361 31.39 -40.62 -39.83
C SER A 361 30.53 -39.56 -40.53
N ASN A 362 29.22 -39.59 -40.38
CA ASN A 362 28.33 -38.52 -40.85
C ASN A 362 28.02 -37.47 -39.77
N ILE A 363 27.45 -36.34 -40.19
CA ILE A 363 27.00 -35.28 -39.29
C ILE A 363 26.02 -35.81 -38.23
N PRO A 364 26.11 -35.34 -36.97
CA PRO A 364 25.19 -35.76 -35.92
C PRO A 364 23.77 -35.29 -36.22
N MET A 365 22.78 -36.10 -35.85
CA MET A 365 21.36 -35.75 -35.91
C MET A 365 20.75 -35.63 -34.51
N PRO A 366 19.71 -34.80 -34.32
CA PRO A 366 18.89 -34.85 -33.13
C PRO A 366 18.38 -36.27 -32.87
N SER A 367 18.55 -36.74 -31.65
CA SER A 367 17.98 -38.00 -31.15
C SER A 367 17.28 -37.77 -29.82
N ILE A 368 16.54 -38.79 -29.36
CA ILE A 368 15.97 -38.80 -28.02
C ILE A 368 17.13 -38.61 -27.03
N GLY A 369 17.00 -37.62 -26.13
CA GLY A 369 18.06 -37.19 -25.20
C GLY A 369 18.58 -35.78 -25.43
N TYR A 370 18.43 -35.22 -26.64
CA TYR A 370 18.69 -33.80 -26.91
C TYR A 370 17.48 -32.95 -26.48
N GLY A 371 17.64 -32.13 -25.44
CA GLY A 371 16.57 -31.29 -24.91
C GLY A 371 17.02 -30.39 -23.76
N SER A 372 16.08 -29.63 -23.18
CA SER A 372 16.33 -28.86 -21.95
C SER A 372 16.57 -29.78 -20.75
N ASN A 373 17.30 -29.29 -19.75
CA ASN A 373 17.45 -29.96 -18.45
C ASN A 373 16.07 -30.30 -17.86
N LYS A 374 15.93 -31.43 -17.18
CA LYS A 374 14.66 -31.87 -16.55
C LYS A 374 14.08 -30.77 -15.63
N LYS A 375 14.93 -30.02 -14.92
CA LYS A 375 14.51 -28.93 -14.00
C LYS A 375 13.92 -27.71 -14.72
N THR A 376 14.36 -27.42 -15.94
CA THR A 376 13.95 -26.22 -16.73
C THR A 376 13.13 -26.59 -17.97
N LYS A 377 12.78 -27.87 -18.14
CA LYS A 377 11.99 -28.36 -19.27
C LYS A 377 10.59 -27.74 -19.21
N HIS A 378 10.11 -27.22 -20.35
CA HIS A 378 8.80 -26.56 -20.49
C HIS A 378 8.63 -25.24 -19.72
N MET A 379 9.72 -24.68 -19.17
CA MET A 379 9.70 -23.36 -18.56
C MET A 379 9.90 -22.28 -19.63
N MET A 380 9.18 -21.18 -19.48
CA MET A 380 9.31 -19.97 -20.30
C MET A 380 10.44 -19.08 -19.77
N PRO A 381 10.94 -18.10 -20.56
CA PRO A 381 11.91 -17.11 -20.07
C PRO A 381 11.40 -16.32 -18.85
N SER A 382 10.09 -16.25 -18.63
CA SER A 382 9.48 -15.64 -17.44
C SER A 382 9.57 -16.50 -16.17
N GLY A 383 10.14 -17.71 -16.23
CA GLY A 383 10.22 -18.66 -15.11
C GLY A 383 8.95 -19.51 -14.88
N HIS A 384 7.87 -19.27 -15.63
CA HIS A 384 6.60 -19.99 -15.51
C HIS A 384 6.51 -21.15 -16.51
N LYS A 385 5.64 -22.12 -16.27
CA LYS A 385 5.17 -23.09 -17.26
C LYS A 385 3.84 -22.62 -17.85
N ALA A 386 3.63 -22.78 -19.14
CA ALA A 386 2.33 -22.45 -19.75
C ALA A 386 1.26 -23.47 -19.32
N PHE A 387 0.09 -22.98 -18.93
CA PHE A 387 -1.12 -23.75 -18.68
C PHE A 387 -2.23 -23.24 -19.60
N LEU A 388 -2.80 -24.12 -20.43
CA LEU A 388 -3.80 -23.74 -21.41
C LEU A 388 -5.16 -23.54 -20.73
N VAL A 389 -5.74 -22.36 -20.91
CA VAL A 389 -7.03 -21.94 -20.31
C VAL A 389 -8.05 -21.73 -21.43
N GLN A 390 -9.22 -22.35 -21.31
CA GLN A 390 -10.33 -22.23 -22.27
C GLN A 390 -11.53 -21.48 -21.67
N ASN A 391 -11.64 -21.42 -20.35
CA ASN A 391 -12.74 -20.76 -19.64
C ASN A 391 -12.27 -20.13 -18.30
N PRO A 392 -13.09 -19.26 -17.67
CA PRO A 392 -12.73 -18.61 -16.41
C PRO A 392 -12.49 -19.57 -15.22
N LYS A 393 -13.14 -20.75 -15.18
CA LYS A 393 -12.95 -21.74 -14.11
C LYS A 393 -11.56 -22.38 -14.18
N ASP A 394 -11.00 -22.55 -15.39
CA ASP A 394 -9.63 -23.06 -15.57
C ASP A 394 -8.58 -22.12 -14.94
N VAL A 395 -8.89 -20.83 -14.79
CA VAL A 395 -8.02 -19.85 -14.12
C VAL A 395 -8.00 -20.07 -12.61
N GLU A 396 -9.09 -20.54 -12.02
CA GLU A 396 -9.19 -20.80 -10.58
C GLU A 396 -8.26 -21.95 -10.15
N LEU A 397 -8.03 -22.92 -11.04
CA LEU A 397 -7.04 -24.00 -10.82
C LEU A 397 -5.62 -23.46 -10.62
N LEU A 398 -5.34 -22.24 -11.09
CA LEU A 398 -4.04 -21.59 -10.96
C LEU A 398 -3.89 -20.78 -9.67
N LEU A 399 -4.92 -20.65 -8.84
CA LEU A 399 -4.88 -19.88 -7.59
C LEU A 399 -3.74 -20.34 -6.67
N MET A 400 -3.63 -21.65 -6.44
CA MET A 400 -2.57 -22.24 -5.60
C MET A 400 -1.24 -22.44 -6.36
N HIS A 401 -1.22 -22.16 -7.66
CA HIS A 401 -0.12 -22.49 -8.57
C HIS A 401 0.42 -21.30 -9.38
N ASN A 402 -0.02 -20.08 -9.06
CA ASN A 402 0.28 -18.83 -9.76
C ASN A 402 1.79 -18.49 -9.82
N ARG A 403 2.60 -19.04 -8.91
CA ARG A 403 4.08 -18.90 -8.93
C ARG A 403 4.80 -19.82 -9.91
N THR A 404 4.14 -20.90 -10.36
CA THR A 404 4.76 -21.94 -11.20
C THR A 404 4.19 -21.94 -12.61
N TYR A 405 2.90 -21.61 -12.76
CA TYR A 405 2.19 -21.65 -14.03
C TYR A 405 1.68 -20.26 -14.43
N ALA A 406 1.73 -19.98 -15.72
CA ALA A 406 1.11 -18.82 -16.34
C ALA A 406 -0.05 -19.32 -17.23
N ALA A 407 -1.15 -18.58 -17.26
CA ALA A 407 -2.29 -18.85 -18.12
C ALA A 407 -1.98 -18.49 -19.57
N GLU A 408 -2.20 -19.42 -20.48
CA GLU A 408 -2.18 -19.20 -21.93
C GLU A 408 -3.59 -19.43 -22.47
N ILE A 409 -4.20 -18.38 -23.01
CA ILE A 409 -5.59 -18.46 -23.46
C ILE A 409 -5.65 -19.17 -24.81
N GLY A 410 -6.48 -20.21 -24.90
CA GLY A 410 -6.66 -20.99 -26.12
C GLY A 410 -7.03 -20.13 -27.33
N HIS A 411 -6.55 -20.54 -28.50
CA HIS A 411 -6.84 -19.85 -29.78
C HIS A 411 -8.35 -19.79 -30.09
N ALA A 412 -9.11 -20.82 -29.70
CA ALA A 412 -10.54 -20.94 -30.00
C ALA A 412 -11.46 -20.11 -29.09
N VAL A 413 -10.92 -19.46 -28.05
CA VAL A 413 -11.72 -18.69 -27.09
C VAL A 413 -12.16 -17.35 -27.70
N SER A 414 -13.46 -17.04 -27.61
CA SER A 414 -14.07 -15.80 -28.11
C SER A 414 -13.60 -14.55 -27.35
N SER A 415 -13.58 -13.39 -28.02
CA SER A 415 -13.16 -12.09 -27.46
C SER A 415 -13.79 -11.81 -26.08
N ARG A 416 -15.12 -11.92 -25.97
CA ARG A 416 -15.87 -11.75 -24.71
C ARG A 416 -15.35 -12.63 -23.58
N LYS A 417 -15.14 -13.92 -23.86
CA LYS A 417 -14.66 -14.88 -22.86
C LYS A 417 -13.19 -14.65 -22.51
N ARG A 418 -12.39 -14.11 -23.43
CA ARG A 418 -11.01 -13.67 -23.15
C ARG A 418 -10.99 -12.51 -22.16
N VAL A 419 -11.89 -11.53 -22.28
CA VAL A 419 -12.02 -10.42 -21.33
C VAL A 419 -12.33 -10.94 -19.92
N GLU A 420 -13.28 -11.86 -19.80
CA GLU A 420 -13.62 -12.51 -18.52
C GLU A 420 -12.44 -13.27 -17.91
N ILE A 421 -11.72 -14.05 -18.72
CA ILE A 421 -10.52 -14.79 -18.30
C ILE A 421 -9.42 -13.84 -17.82
N ILE A 422 -9.19 -12.72 -18.52
CA ILE A 422 -8.18 -11.72 -18.16
C ILE A 422 -8.56 -11.04 -16.85
N ALA A 423 -9.83 -10.63 -16.69
CA ALA A 423 -10.32 -10.02 -15.46
C ALA A 423 -10.17 -10.97 -14.26
N LYS A 424 -10.53 -12.24 -14.43
CA LYS A 424 -10.36 -13.28 -13.39
C LYS A 424 -8.89 -13.54 -13.07
N ALA A 425 -8.03 -13.62 -14.09
CA ALA A 425 -6.59 -13.81 -13.90
C ALA A 425 -5.95 -12.63 -13.15
N LYS A 426 -6.38 -11.39 -13.43
CA LYS A 426 -5.95 -10.20 -12.70
C LYS A 426 -6.38 -10.26 -11.23
N ALA A 427 -7.62 -10.67 -10.96
CA ALA A 427 -8.14 -10.82 -9.61
C ALA A 427 -7.43 -11.91 -8.78
N LEU A 428 -6.85 -12.93 -9.43
CA LEU A 428 -6.15 -14.04 -8.77
C LEU A 428 -4.60 -13.93 -8.83
N GLY A 429 -4.08 -12.80 -9.33
CA GLY A 429 -2.63 -12.59 -9.48
C GLY A 429 -1.93 -13.54 -10.47
N VAL A 430 -2.67 -14.12 -11.43
CA VAL A 430 -2.14 -15.09 -12.41
C VAL A 430 -1.61 -14.37 -13.65
N LYS A 431 -0.36 -14.68 -14.05
CA LYS A 431 0.23 -14.13 -15.28
C LYS A 431 -0.44 -14.72 -16.52
N VAL A 432 -0.89 -13.86 -17.44
CA VAL A 432 -1.41 -14.27 -18.76
C VAL A 432 -0.36 -14.03 -19.85
N THR A 433 -0.08 -15.02 -20.69
CA THR A 433 1.00 -14.96 -21.70
C THR A 433 0.59 -14.22 -22.98
N ASN A 434 -0.68 -14.29 -23.37
CA ASN A 434 -1.22 -13.70 -24.60
C ASN A 434 -2.42 -12.76 -24.36
N PRO A 435 -2.30 -11.75 -23.47
CA PRO A 435 -3.44 -10.95 -23.01
C PRO A 435 -4.08 -10.08 -24.11
N LYS A 436 -3.32 -9.68 -25.14
CA LYS A 436 -3.81 -8.80 -26.22
C LYS A 436 -4.46 -9.56 -27.40
N GLY A 437 -4.37 -10.88 -27.45
CA GLY A 437 -4.88 -11.64 -28.60
C GLY A 437 -6.39 -11.55 -28.71
N ARG A 438 -6.95 -11.22 -29.89
CA ARG A 438 -8.40 -11.14 -30.21
C ARG A 438 -9.26 -10.21 -29.31
N VAL A 439 -8.67 -9.47 -28.38
CA VAL A 439 -9.38 -8.48 -27.54
C VAL A 439 -9.38 -7.09 -28.20
N THR A 440 -8.44 -6.84 -29.11
CA THR A 440 -8.25 -5.56 -29.83
C THR A 440 -9.00 -5.47 -31.16
N THR A 441 -9.70 -6.53 -31.57
CA THR A 441 -10.32 -6.63 -32.91
C THR A 441 -11.79 -6.20 -32.92
N GLU A 442 -12.35 -5.83 -31.78
CA GLU A 442 -13.75 -5.39 -31.60
C GLU A 442 -13.84 -4.08 -30.78
N ALA A 443 -12.73 -3.33 -30.67
CA ALA A 443 -12.67 -2.05 -29.95
C ALA A 443 -12.74 -0.86 -30.91
#